data_AF-A0A835T0L4-F1
#
_entry.id   AF-A0A835T0L4-F1
#
_cell.length_a   1.000
_cell.length_b   1.000
_cell.length_c   1.000
_cell.angle_alpha   90.00
_cell.angle_beta   90.00
_cell.angle_gamma   90.00
#
_symmetry.space_group_name_H-M   'P 1'
#
loop_
_entity.id
_entity.type
_entity.pdbx_description
1 polymer ?
#
loop_
_entity_poly.entity_id
_entity_poly.type
_entity_poly.pdbx_seq_one_letter_code
_entity_poly.pdbx_strand_id
1 'polypeptide(L)'
;MMVQSFIGSQKFTVQQTLERKFSRYLTLPQDYHALLINLLRQALRAVQREQVLSGGAGDTQLKISARLLEDKAREYDIADVSSLYGSAMFRNCGFTFDRAHNVITYTST
;
A
#
# COMPACT_ATOMS: atom_id res chain seq x y z
N MET A 1 -16.54 51.70 -3.12
CA MET A 1 -15.84 50.98 -4.20
C MET A 1 -14.54 50.47 -3.62
N MET A 2 -14.45 49.27 -3.03
CA MET A 2 -14.36 47.95 -3.67
C MET A 2 -13.59 48.02 -4.99
N VAL A 3 -12.27 47.80 -4.93
CA VAL A 3 -11.46 46.80 -5.66
C VAL A 3 -9.99 47.09 -5.33
N GLN A 4 -9.53 46.64 -4.17
CA GLN A 4 -8.14 46.16 -4.02
C GLN A 4 -8.13 44.86 -3.20
N SER A 5 -9.15 44.03 -3.46
CA SER A 5 -9.04 42.61 -3.19
C SER A 5 -8.12 41.97 -4.21
N PHE A 6 -7.48 40.87 -3.80
CA PHE A 6 -6.89 39.81 -4.63
C PHE A 6 -5.40 39.88 -4.98
N ILE A 7 -4.52 40.13 -4.02
CA ILE A 7 -3.18 39.48 -4.06
C ILE A 7 -2.79 39.02 -2.66
N GLY A 8 -3.54 38.05 -2.12
CA GLY A 8 -3.28 37.43 -0.81
C GLY A 8 -3.25 35.91 -0.85
N SER A 9 -3.01 35.29 -2.02
CA SER A 9 -3.22 33.84 -2.20
C SER A 9 -2.12 33.13 -2.99
N GLN A 10 -0.85 33.55 -2.92
CA GLN A 10 0.22 32.78 -3.57
C GLN A 10 1.50 32.73 -2.75
N LYS A 11 1.46 32.03 -1.61
CA LYS A 11 2.70 31.53 -0.98
C LYS A 11 2.53 30.30 -0.08
N PHE A 12 1.43 29.54 -0.22
CA PHE A 12 1.21 28.34 0.60
C PHE A 12 1.51 27.02 -0.14
N THR A 13 1.47 27.01 -1.47
CA THR A 13 1.66 25.78 -2.26
C THR A 13 3.11 25.29 -2.27
N VAL A 14 4.08 26.21 -2.14
CA VAL A 14 5.51 25.86 -2.22
C VAL A 14 6.00 25.19 -0.93
N GLN A 15 5.46 25.59 0.24
CA GLN A 15 5.78 24.96 1.54
C GLN A 15 5.30 23.52 1.60
N GLN A 16 4.06 23.26 1.20
CA GLN A 16 3.48 21.91 1.23
C GLN A 16 4.18 20.95 0.24
N THR A 17 4.72 21.48 -0.86
CA THR A 17 5.48 20.69 -1.84
C THR A 17 6.87 20.31 -1.32
N LEU A 18 7.53 21.21 -0.57
CA LEU A 18 8.82 20.93 0.05
C LEU A 18 8.68 19.99 1.26
N GLU A 19 7.69 20.18 2.15
CA GLU A 19 7.43 19.26 3.26
C GLU A 19 7.08 17.85 2.78
N ARG A 20 6.26 17.69 1.73
CA ARG A 20 6.02 16.37 1.11
C ARG A 20 7.30 15.73 0.58
N LYS A 21 8.19 16.52 -0.04
CA LYS A 21 9.47 16.02 -0.54
C LYS A 21 10.41 15.62 0.59
N PHE A 22 10.44 16.35 1.72
CA PHE A 22 11.29 16.02 2.87
C PHE A 22 10.72 14.89 3.76
N SER A 23 9.39 14.75 3.89
CA SER A 23 8.77 13.55 4.50
C SER A 23 9.17 12.27 3.77
N ARG A 24 9.35 12.34 2.45
CA ARG A 24 9.84 11.23 1.62
C ARG A 24 11.27 10.78 2.00
N TYR A 25 12.07 11.66 2.64
CA TYR A 25 13.43 11.36 3.13
C TYR A 25 13.51 11.08 4.64
N LEU A 26 12.46 11.40 5.40
CA LEU A 26 12.41 11.19 6.86
C LEU A 26 11.69 9.89 7.26
N THR A 27 10.86 9.34 6.37
CA THR A 27 10.11 8.13 6.68
C THR A 27 11.01 6.92 6.50
N LEU A 28 11.30 6.22 7.59
CA LEU A 28 12.18 5.06 7.60
C LEU A 28 11.59 3.96 6.69
N PRO A 29 12.39 3.27 5.86
CA PRO A 29 11.90 2.20 4.98
C PRO A 29 11.14 1.07 5.72
N GLN A 30 11.35 0.91 7.03
CA GLN A 30 10.61 -0.04 7.86
C GLN A 30 9.13 0.31 8.08
N ASP A 31 8.77 1.60 8.14
CA ASP A 31 7.38 2.03 8.36
C ASP A 31 6.49 1.69 7.16
N TYR A 32 7.03 1.80 5.94
CA TYR A 32 6.31 1.45 4.73
C TYR A 32 6.06 -0.06 4.62
N HIS A 33 6.98 -0.90 5.11
CA HIS A 33 6.78 -2.35 5.10
C HIS A 33 5.58 -2.75 5.98
N ALA A 34 5.47 -2.20 7.18
CA ALA A 34 4.33 -2.46 8.08
C ALA A 34 3.00 -1.99 7.46
N LEU A 35 3.00 -0.83 6.80
CA LEU A 35 1.83 -0.29 6.09
C LEU A 35 1.39 -1.21 4.94
N LEU A 36 2.32 -1.65 4.09
CA LEU A 36 2.03 -2.56 2.98
C LEU A 36 1.48 -3.91 3.46
N ILE A 37 2.02 -4.45 4.56
CA ILE A 37 1.50 -5.68 5.17
C ILE A 37 0.07 -5.47 5.68
N ASN A 38 -0.22 -4.32 6.29
CA ASN A 38 -1.57 -4.02 6.75
C ASN A 38 -2.55 -3.92 5.58
N LEU A 39 -2.16 -3.29 4.47
CA LEU A 39 -2.93 -3.26 3.22
C LEU A 39 -3.21 -4.67 2.68
N LEU A 40 -2.19 -5.54 2.64
CA LEU A 40 -2.36 -6.95 2.25
C LEU A 40 -3.34 -7.69 3.15
N ARG A 41 -3.27 -7.48 4.47
CA ARG A 41 -4.20 -8.08 5.44
C ARG A 41 -5.63 -7.58 5.24
N GLN A 42 -5.82 -6.31 4.89
CA GLN A 42 -7.14 -5.77 4.58
C GLN A 42 -7.71 -6.38 3.29
N ALA A 43 -6.88 -6.51 2.24
CA ALA A 43 -7.26 -7.17 1.00
C ALA A 43 -7.64 -8.64 1.24
N LEU A 44 -6.84 -9.36 2.03
CA LEU A 44 -7.14 -10.73 2.49
C LEU A 44 -8.52 -10.83 3.14
N ARG A 45 -8.81 -9.95 4.11
CA ARG A 45 -10.11 -9.93 4.79
C ARG A 45 -11.27 -9.60 3.86
N ALA A 46 -11.04 -8.82 2.81
CA ALA A 46 -12.05 -8.56 1.79
C ALA A 46 -12.36 -9.84 0.98
N VAL A 47 -11.30 -10.51 0.50
CA VAL A 47 -11.43 -11.77 -0.25
C VAL A 47 -12.05 -12.88 0.61
N GLN A 48 -11.65 -13.01 1.88
CA GLN A 48 -12.26 -13.99 2.80
C GLN A 48 -13.75 -13.73 3.01
N ARG A 49 -14.15 -12.46 3.20
CA ARG A 49 -15.57 -12.11 3.35
C ARG A 49 -16.37 -12.46 2.09
N GLU A 50 -15.81 -12.17 0.92
CA GLU A 50 -16.43 -12.53 -0.36
C GLU A 50 -16.57 -14.05 -0.51
N GLN A 51 -15.54 -14.84 -0.22
CA GLN A 51 -15.61 -16.31 -0.25
C GLN A 51 -16.67 -16.87 0.69
N VAL A 52 -16.74 -16.35 1.92
CA VAL A 52 -17.76 -16.75 2.91
C VAL A 52 -19.17 -16.44 2.40
N LEU A 53 -19.38 -15.27 1.79
CA LEU A 53 -20.66 -14.88 1.21
C LEU A 53 -21.03 -15.73 -0.01
N SER A 54 -20.05 -16.11 -0.83
CA SER A 54 -20.25 -16.96 -2.01
C SER A 54 -20.36 -18.45 -1.69
N GLY A 55 -20.27 -18.85 -0.42
CA GLY A 55 -20.34 -20.26 0.00
C GLY A 55 -19.15 -21.11 -0.46
N GLY A 56 -18.06 -20.48 -0.86
CA GLY A 56 -16.83 -21.16 -1.27
C GLY A 56 -16.15 -21.79 -0.05
N ALA A 57 -15.81 -23.08 -0.15
CA ALA A 57 -14.98 -23.75 0.85
C ALA A 57 -13.70 -22.93 1.04
N GLY A 58 -13.43 -22.52 2.29
CA GLY A 58 -12.35 -21.60 2.63
C GLY A 58 -11.03 -22.06 2.03
N ASP A 59 -10.63 -21.42 0.94
CA ASP A 59 -9.43 -21.81 0.23
C ASP A 59 -8.26 -21.52 1.16
N THR A 60 -7.51 -22.56 1.53
CA THR A 60 -6.34 -22.42 2.41
C THR A 60 -5.28 -21.50 1.80
N GLN A 61 -5.37 -21.26 0.49
CA GLN A 61 -4.45 -20.47 -0.30
C GLN A 61 -5.16 -19.27 -0.94
N LEU A 62 -5.15 -18.12 -0.26
CA LEU A 62 -5.70 -16.89 -0.84
C LEU A 62 -4.71 -16.25 -1.82
N LYS A 63 -5.19 -15.94 -3.02
CA LYS A 63 -4.42 -15.26 -4.06
C LYS A 63 -4.84 -13.80 -4.14
N ILE A 64 -3.87 -12.91 -4.06
CA ILE A 64 -4.03 -11.46 -4.20
C ILE A 64 -3.15 -11.00 -5.35
N SER A 65 -3.68 -10.22 -6.28
CA SER A 65 -2.88 -9.61 -7.35
C SER A 65 -1.88 -8.63 -6.76
N ALA A 66 -0.58 -8.83 -7.01
CA ALA A 66 0.44 -7.89 -6.56
C ALA A 66 0.26 -6.50 -7.19
N ARG A 67 -0.32 -6.43 -8.39
CA ARG A 67 -0.71 -5.19 -9.05
C ARG A 67 -1.65 -4.31 -8.22
N LEU A 68 -2.53 -4.92 -7.42
CA LEU A 68 -3.41 -4.17 -6.50
C LEU A 68 -2.59 -3.53 -5.36
N LEU A 69 -1.59 -4.25 -4.86
CA LEU A 69 -0.65 -3.74 -3.87
C LEU A 69 0.19 -2.60 -4.45
N GLU A 70 0.69 -2.75 -5.67
CA GLU A 70 1.47 -1.72 -6.38
C GLU A 70 0.66 -0.44 -6.60
N ASP A 71 -0.61 -0.58 -6.98
CA ASP A 71 -1.50 0.57 -7.18
C ASP A 71 -1.77 1.30 -5.86
N LYS A 72 -2.10 0.54 -4.80
CA LYS A 72 -2.24 1.09 -3.44
C LYS A 72 -0.95 1.74 -2.96
N ALA A 73 0.19 1.09 -3.16
CA ALA A 73 1.50 1.61 -2.77
C ALA A 73 1.81 2.94 -3.47
N ARG A 74 1.42 3.08 -4.75
CA ARG A 74 1.57 4.32 -5.50
C ARG A 74 0.70 5.45 -4.94
N GLU A 75 -0.50 5.16 -4.43
CA GLU A 75 -1.31 6.16 -3.71
C GLU A 75 -0.61 6.69 -2.45
N TYR A 76 0.18 5.84 -1.79
CA TYR A 76 1.01 6.21 -0.63
C TYR A 76 2.42 6.70 -1.02
N ASP A 77 2.67 6.98 -2.30
CA ASP A 77 3.94 7.49 -2.83
C ASP A 77 5.13 6.54 -2.60
N ILE A 78 4.86 5.24 -2.43
CA ILE A 78 5.86 4.18 -2.27
C ILE A 78 6.34 3.76 -3.66
N ALA A 79 7.60 4.07 -3.97
CA ALA A 79 8.20 3.79 -5.27
C ALA A 79 8.65 2.32 -5.42
N ASP A 80 9.00 1.65 -4.32
CA ASP A 80 9.54 0.29 -4.35
C ASP A 80 8.77 -0.64 -3.40
N VAL A 81 7.93 -1.49 -3.98
CA VAL A 81 7.31 -2.63 -3.26
C VAL A 81 8.17 -3.89 -3.34
N SER A 82 9.23 -3.90 -4.16
CA SER A 82 10.09 -5.07 -4.34
C SER A 82 10.87 -5.41 -3.06
N SER A 83 11.30 -4.37 -2.34
CA SER A 83 11.91 -4.45 -1.01
C SER A 83 11.03 -5.19 0.00
N LEU A 84 9.70 -5.12 -0.12
CA LEU A 84 8.78 -5.87 0.74
C LEU A 84 8.85 -7.37 0.47
N TYR A 85 8.87 -7.80 -0.79
CA TYR A 85 8.85 -9.22 -1.15
C TYR A 85 10.08 -9.98 -0.65
N GLY A 86 11.22 -9.30 -0.52
CA GLY A 86 12.46 -9.84 0.06
C GLY A 86 12.54 -9.72 1.59
N SER A 87 11.62 -8.99 2.23
CA SER A 87 11.69 -8.71 3.67
C SER A 87 11.29 -9.91 4.52
N ALA A 88 11.93 -10.05 5.69
CA ALA A 88 11.56 -11.07 6.67
C ALA A 88 10.12 -10.88 7.19
N MET A 89 9.61 -9.64 7.24
CA MET A 89 8.22 -9.36 7.66
C MET A 89 7.19 -10.01 6.74
N PHE A 90 7.42 -9.97 5.42
CA PHE A 90 6.52 -10.57 4.43
C PHE A 90 6.47 -12.09 4.59
N ARG A 91 7.63 -12.73 4.73
CA ARG A 91 7.74 -14.18 4.96
C ARG A 91 7.16 -14.61 6.32
N ASN A 92 7.44 -13.86 7.39
CA ASN A 92 6.93 -14.14 8.74
C ASN A 92 5.40 -14.01 8.83
N CYS A 93 4.78 -13.20 7.96
CA CYS A 93 3.33 -13.11 7.87
C CYS A 93 2.69 -14.23 7.04
N GLY A 94 3.45 -15.19 6.48
CA GLY A 94 2.90 -16.28 5.68
C GLY A 94 2.57 -15.90 4.22
N PHE A 95 3.09 -14.77 3.74
CA PHE A 95 2.96 -14.36 2.35
C PHE A 95 4.11 -14.88 1.50
N THR A 96 3.77 -15.29 0.28
CA THR A 96 4.71 -15.70 -0.76
C THR A 96 4.41 -14.88 -2.00
N PHE A 97 5.44 -14.38 -2.68
CA PHE A 97 5.30 -13.62 -3.91
C PHE A 97 5.77 -14.47 -5.08
N ASP A 98 4.87 -14.71 -6.03
CA ASP A 98 5.20 -15.34 -7.31
C ASP A 98 5.49 -14.24 -8.33
N ARG A 99 6.78 -14.09 -8.67
CA ARG A 99 7.27 -13.10 -9.64
C ARG A 99 6.85 -13.43 -11.08
N ALA A 100 6.59 -14.69 -11.40
CA ALA A 100 6.20 -15.09 -12.76
C ALA A 100 4.76 -14.68 -13.07
N HIS A 101 3.87 -14.81 -12.09
CA HIS A 101 2.45 -14.47 -12.24
C HIS A 101 2.07 -13.10 -11.67
N ASN A 102 3.00 -12.45 -10.94
CA ASN A 102 2.76 -11.20 -10.22
C ASN A 102 1.57 -11.35 -9.24
N VAL A 103 1.56 -12.48 -8.53
CA VAL A 103 0.52 -12.87 -7.57
C VAL A 103 1.16 -13.06 -6.20
N ILE A 104 0.51 -12.53 -5.19
CA ILE A 104 0.83 -12.76 -3.79
C ILE A 104 -0.09 -13.85 -3.28
N THR A 105 0.51 -14.90 -2.76
CA THR A 105 -0.19 -16.04 -2.18
C THR A 105 -0.03 -16.01 -0.68
N TYR A 106 -1.15 -16.07 0.03
CA TYR A 106 -1.19 -16.22 1.48
C TYR A 106 -1.60 -17.64 1.82
N THR A 107 -0.76 -18.33 2.59
CA THR A 107 -1.08 -19.65 3.12
C THR A 107 -1.47 -19.46 4.57
N SER A 108 -2.72 -19.71 4.92
CA SER A 108 -3.15 -19.72 6.32
C SER A 108 -2.73 -21.06 6.92
N THR A 109 -1.53 -21.11 7.50
CA THR A 109 -1.11 -22.24 8.34
C THR A 109 -1.81 -22.20 9.70
#